data_AF-A0A977NLJ1-F1
#
_entry.id   AF-A0A977NLJ1-F1
#
_cell.length_a   1.000
_cell.length_b   1.000
_cell.length_c   1.000
_cell.angle_alpha   90.00
_cell.angle_beta   90.00
_cell.angle_gamma   90.00
#
_symmetry.space_group_name_H-M   'P 1'
#
loop_
_entity.id
_entity.type
_entity.pdbx_description
1 polymer ?
#
loop_
_entity_poly.entity_id
_entity_poly.type
_entity_poly.pdbx_seq_one_letter_code
_entity_poly.pdbx_strand_id
1 'polypeptide(L)'
;MPLAFPLLAGPGAITAVIISLETMGLVTTVLSIVLAIAATYVTLRYSDRIYRILGRRGSLIVTRVFAVFVAAIAVQYVVEGVKVLFAL
;
A
#
# COMPACT_ATOMS: atom_id res chain seq x y z
N MET A 1 -9.82 -3.22 -17.49
CA MET A 1 -9.91 -4.33 -16.53
C MET A 1 -10.07 -3.73 -15.13
N PRO A 2 -11.24 -3.87 -14.47
CA PRO A 2 -11.60 -3.16 -13.22
C PRO A 2 -10.79 -3.59 -11.97
N LEU A 3 -9.86 -4.54 -12.10
CA LEU A 3 -9.05 -5.11 -11.00
C LEU A 3 -7.89 -4.22 -10.52
N ALA A 4 -7.51 -3.17 -11.26
CA ALA A 4 -6.42 -2.29 -10.84
C ALA A 4 -6.76 -1.49 -9.58
N PHE A 5 -8.03 -1.11 -9.40
CA PHE A 5 -8.51 -0.40 -8.21
C PHE A 5 -8.39 -1.22 -6.92
N PRO A 6 -8.87 -2.48 -6.85
CA PRO A 6 -8.66 -3.31 -5.66
C PRO A 6 -7.18 -3.65 -5.42
N LEU A 7 -6.34 -3.72 -6.46
CA LEU A 7 -4.89 -3.89 -6.28
C LEU A 7 -4.22 -2.68 -5.59
N LEU A 8 -4.71 -1.47 -5.80
CA LEU A 8 -4.22 -0.26 -5.11
C LEU A 8 -4.71 -0.21 -3.66
N ALA A 9 -5.92 -0.69 -3.38
CA ALA A 9 -6.48 -0.82 -2.04
C ALA A 9 -6.10 -2.18 -1.42
N GLY A 10 -4.81 -2.37 -1.14
CA GLY A 10 -4.31 -3.59 -0.51
C GLY A 10 -4.87 -3.81 0.91
N PRO A 11 -4.70 -5.02 1.49
CA PRO A 11 -5.25 -5.37 2.81
C PRO A 11 -4.80 -4.41 3.93
N GLY A 12 -3.58 -3.89 3.87
CA GLY A 12 -3.09 -2.87 4.82
C GLY A 12 -3.79 -1.51 4.69
N ALA A 13 -4.22 -1.12 3.49
CA ALA A 13 -5.01 0.09 3.30
C ALA A 13 -6.44 -0.10 3.84
N ILE A 14 -7.02 -1.29 3.68
CA ILE A 14 -8.34 -1.64 4.21
C ILE A 14 -8.34 -1.54 5.74
N THR A 15 -7.36 -2.16 6.42
CA THR A 15 -7.27 -2.10 7.89
C THR A 15 -7.04 -0.68 8.38
N ALA A 16 -6.21 0.12 7.70
CA ALA A 16 -6.00 1.52 8.04
C ALA A 16 -7.29 2.36 7.94
N VAL A 17 -8.12 2.12 6.92
CA VAL A 17 -9.42 2.79 6.76
C VAL A 17 -10.38 2.38 7.87
N ILE A 18 -10.45 1.09 8.22
CA ILE A 18 -11.30 0.59 9.31
C ILE A 18 -10.91 1.25 10.64
N ILE A 19 -9.61 1.22 10.97
CA ILE A 19 -9.09 1.83 12.21
C ILE A 19 -9.34 3.35 12.20
N SER A 20 -9.11 4.02 11.08
CA SER A 20 -9.36 5.46 10.95
C SER A 20 -10.85 5.80 11.14
N LEU A 21 -11.75 4.95 10.63
CA LEU A 21 -13.19 5.14 10.76
C LEU A 21 -13.63 4.99 12.22
N GLU A 22 -13.12 3.98 12.93
CA GLU A 22 -13.41 3.76 14.34
C GLU A 22 -12.85 4.86 15.25
N THR A 23 -11.69 5.42 14.91
CA THR A 23 -10.97 6.38 15.77
C THR A 23 -11.29 7.84 15.48
N MET A 24 -11.49 8.21 14.22
CA MET A 24 -11.59 9.62 13.79
C MET A 24 -12.93 9.97 13.13
N GLY A 25 -13.80 8.98 12.92
CA GLY A 25 -15.12 9.16 12.32
C GLY A 25 -15.11 9.37 10.81
N LEU A 26 -16.31 9.30 10.22
CA LEU A 26 -16.52 9.18 8.77
C LEU A 26 -15.93 10.33 7.95
N VAL A 27 -16.08 11.57 8.40
CA VAL A 27 -15.63 12.75 7.65
C VAL A 27 -14.10 12.75 7.49
N THR A 28 -13.37 12.47 8.56
CA THR A 28 -11.90 12.46 8.57
C THR A 28 -11.35 11.31 7.73
N THR A 29 -11.98 10.15 7.78
CA THR A 29 -11.59 8.98 6.97
C THR A 29 -11.79 9.23 5.49
N VAL A 30 -12.94 9.78 5.09
CA VAL A 30 -13.21 10.12 3.68
C VAL A 30 -12.19 11.14 3.16
N LEU A 31 -11.87 12.17 3.94
CA LEU A 31 -10.85 13.15 3.57
C LEU A 31 -9.47 12.49 3.36
N SER A 32 -9.09 11.57 4.25
CA SER A 32 -7.83 10.82 4.17
C SER A 32 -7.76 9.95 2.90
N ILE A 33 -8.85 9.28 2.55
CA ILE A 33 -8.95 8.48 1.31
C ILE A 33 -8.80 9.38 0.08
N VAL A 34 -9.50 10.51 0.04
CA VAL A 34 -9.43 11.47 -1.07
C VAL A 34 -7.99 11.99 -1.24
N LEU A 35 -7.33 12.33 -0.14
CA LEU A 35 -5.93 12.77 -0.15
C LEU A 35 -4.98 11.66 -0.65
N ALA A 36 -5.16 10.42 -0.20
CA ALA A 36 -4.35 9.28 -0.65
C ALA A 36 -4.52 9.01 -2.15
N ILE A 37 -5.75 9.09 -2.67
CA ILE A 37 -6.04 8.94 -4.10
C ILE A 37 -5.42 10.10 -4.89
N ALA A 38 -5.56 11.34 -4.41
CA ALA A 38 -4.97 12.52 -5.05
C ALA A 38 -3.44 12.41 -5.12
N ALA A 39 -2.78 12.01 -4.03
CA ALA A 39 -1.34 11.78 -4.00
C ALA A 39 -0.94 10.68 -5.00
N THR A 40 -1.66 9.56 -5.02
CA THR A 40 -1.40 8.46 -5.96
C THR A 40 -1.56 8.91 -7.42
N TYR A 41 -2.61 9.68 -7.72
CA TYR A 41 -2.83 10.24 -9.05
C TYR A 41 -1.66 11.14 -9.48
N VAL A 42 -1.19 12.01 -8.58
CA VAL A 42 -0.02 12.87 -8.84
C VAL A 42 1.23 12.03 -9.09
N THR A 43 1.50 11.01 -8.28
CA THR A 43 2.64 10.11 -8.47
C THR A 43 2.59 9.41 -9.83
N LEU A 44 1.42 8.88 -10.21
CA LEU A 44 1.22 8.24 -11.51
C LEU A 44 1.39 9.24 -12.66
N ARG A 45 0.86 10.46 -12.52
CA ARG A 45 1.00 11.53 -13.52
C ARG A 45 2.46 11.89 -13.80
N TYR A 46 3.31 11.80 -12.78
CA TYR A 46 4.75 12.05 -12.89
C TYR A 46 5.60 10.79 -13.04
N SER A 47 4.99 9.61 -13.21
CA SER A 47 5.70 8.32 -13.30
C SER A 47 6.78 8.34 -14.38
N ASP A 48 6.53 8.90 -15.57
CA ASP A 48 7.53 9.01 -16.64
C ASP A 48 8.76 9.84 -16.23
N ARG A 49 8.55 10.91 -15.46
CA ARG A 49 9.66 11.71 -14.93
C ARG A 49 10.43 10.95 -13.86
N ILE A 50 9.72 10.24 -12.96
CA ILE A 50 10.33 9.42 -11.91
C ILE A 50 11.21 8.33 -12.55
N TYR A 51 10.69 7.64 -13.57
CA TYR A 51 11.42 6.62 -14.33
C TYR A 51 12.66 7.19 -15.02
N ARG A 52 12.56 8.38 -15.61
CA ARG A 52 13.71 9.06 -16.23
C ARG A 52 14.80 9.44 -15.23
N ILE A 53 14.43 9.86 -14.01
CA ILE A 53 15.39 10.23 -12.96
C ILE A 53 16.09 8.99 -12.40
N LEU A 54 15.36 7.90 -12.14
CA LEU A 54 15.93 6.64 -11.66
C LEU A 54 16.77 5.92 -12.71
N GLY A 55 16.41 6.09 -13.98
CA GLY A 55 16.99 5.32 -15.08
C GLY A 55 16.72 3.81 -14.95
N ARG A 56 17.26 3.04 -15.90
CA ARG A 56 16.98 1.59 -16.00
C ARG A 56 17.51 0.79 -14.80
N ARG A 57 18.69 1.14 -14.29
CA ARG A 57 19.31 0.47 -13.13
C ARG A 57 18.62 0.85 -11.82
N GLY A 58 18.31 2.13 -11.62
CA GLY A 58 17.63 2.58 -10.40
C GLY A 58 16.23 1.99 -10.27
N SER A 59 15.45 1.92 -11.36
CA SER A 59 14.14 1.28 -11.33
C SER A 59 14.22 -0.21 -10.93
N LEU A 60 15.20 -0.96 -11.44
CA LEU A 60 15.40 -2.36 -11.06
C LEU A 60 15.71 -2.53 -9.56
N ILE A 61 16.53 -1.64 -9.00
CA ILE A 61 16.87 -1.66 -7.58
C ILE A 61 15.61 -1.39 -6.75
N VAL A 62 14.84 -0.35 -7.10
CA VAL A 62 13.61 0.00 -6.39
C VAL A 62 12.61 -1.16 -6.43
N THR A 63 12.41 -1.79 -7.58
CA THR A 63 11.53 -2.96 -7.69
C THR A 63 11.99 -4.11 -6.79
N ARG A 64 13.30 -4.38 -6.72
CA ARG A 64 13.83 -5.41 -5.80
C ARG A 64 13.60 -5.07 -4.34
N VAL A 65 13.79 -3.81 -3.96
CA VAL A 65 13.56 -3.34 -2.58
C VAL A 65 12.08 -3.51 -2.20
N PHE A 66 11.15 -3.09 -3.05
CA PHE A 66 9.72 -3.34 -2.82
C PHE A 66 9.39 -4.83 -2.74
N ALA A 67 10.00 -5.67 -3.57
CA ALA A 67 9.80 -7.12 -3.50
C ALA A 67 10.21 -7.69 -2.13
N VAL A 68 11.34 -7.24 -1.57
CA VAL A 68 11.80 -7.64 -0.23
C VAL A 68 10.84 -7.13 0.85
N PHE A 69 10.34 -5.89 0.76
CA PHE A 69 9.33 -5.38 1.71
C PHE A 69 8.04 -6.19 1.67
N VAL A 70 7.52 -6.50 0.48
CA VAL A 70 6.31 -7.31 0.33
C VAL A 70 6.52 -8.72 0.91
N ALA A 71 7.67 -9.33 0.66
CA ALA A 71 8.00 -10.63 1.26
C ALA A 71 8.04 -10.57 2.79
N ALA A 72 8.64 -9.52 3.36
CA ALA A 72 8.68 -9.32 4.81
C ALA A 72 7.28 -9.17 5.41
N ILE A 73 6.42 -8.35 4.79
CA ILE A 73 5.02 -8.16 5.22
C ILE A 73 4.24 -9.48 5.11
N ALA A 74 4.45 -10.25 4.03
CA ALA A 74 3.80 -11.54 3.87
C ALA A 74 4.21 -12.53 4.97
N VAL A 75 5.50 -12.63 5.29
CA VAL A 75 5.99 -13.47 6.39
C VAL A 75 5.41 -13.00 7.73
N GLN A 76 5.32 -11.69 7.96
CA GLN A 76 4.70 -11.13 9.16
C GLN A 76 3.24 -11.59 9.28
N TYR A 77 2.44 -11.50 8.21
CA TYR A 77 1.04 -11.97 8.24
C TYR A 77 0.92 -13.47 8.47
N VAL A 78 1.81 -14.29 7.90
CA VAL A 78 1.84 -15.74 8.18
C VAL A 78 2.13 -16.01 9.64
N VAL A 79 3.15 -15.35 10.21
CA VAL A 79 3.51 -15.51 11.63
C VAL A 79 2.37 -15.06 12.53
N GLU A 80 1.73 -13.94 12.24
CA GLU A 80 0.57 -13.44 12.99
C GLU A 80 -0.58 -14.45 12.97
N GLY A 81 -0.90 -14.99 11.78
CA GLY A 81 -1.93 -16.02 11.63
C GLY A 81 -1.61 -17.31 12.38
N VAL A 82 -0.35 -17.74 12.38
CA VAL A 82 0.10 -18.93 13.13
C VAL A 82 0.00 -18.72 14.64
N LYS A 83 0.41 -17.55 15.17
CA LYS A 83 0.26 -17.23 16.60
C LYS A 83 -1.19 -17.31 17.05
N VAL A 84 -2.09 -16.71 16.27
CA VAL A 84 -3.53 -16.76 16.52
C VAL A 84 -4.05 -18.20 16.52
N LEU A 85 -3.59 -19.05 15.59
CA LEU A 85 -3.99 -20.46 15.53
C LEU A 85 -3.56 -21.28 16.75
N PHE A 86 -2.36 -21.02 17.27
CA PHE A 86 -1.81 -21.73 18.43
C PHE A 86 -2.11 -21.06 19.78
N ALA A 87 -2.94 -20.01 19.79
CA ALA A 87 -3.31 -19.22 20.97
C ALA A 87 -2.10 -18.75 21.81
N LEU A 88 -1.00 -18.40 21.11
CA LEU A 88 0.24 -17.84 21.66
C LEU A 88 0.25 -16.31 21.55
#